data_AF-A0A0F8A0A6-F1
#
_entry.id   AF-A0A0F8A0A6-F1
#
_cell.length_a   1.000
_cell.length_b   1.000
_cell.length_c   1.000
_cell.angle_alpha   90.00
_cell.angle_beta   90.00
_cell.angle_gamma   90.00
#
_symmetry.space_group_name_H-M   'P 1'
#
loop_
_entity.id
_entity.type
_entity.pdbx_description
1 polymer ?
#
loop_
_entity_poly.entity_id
_entity_poly.type
_entity_poly.pdbx_seq_one_letter_code
_entity_poly.pdbx_strand_id
1 'polypeptide(L)'
;MTNKGGRPKLHGVDEYFLPAPGNGFAVNRVTCNLCSKSMAKHTSKQLRHLRTQCKPYQDLHEAMHARQPLIDSKLKFVYQEYRQRVKDLLDEAPYLNVIVDASEDISSNRIMNISIEISNSVAFYWTTIDTNDRDHAALTTLSLIKPGLVDIFGDDFSRMNALCTDTCSTMRKLHREMKALPEFSHCLYVLCDSHGLQLLVKDIVESTQWMPVLGKANLLINFFKKAKLQLSRLRVHQQGCYAHRKAFITAAITRWGTQLGAVKSVFDNKEALRAFARDPVVLNGMKKTIVKEEDQDTQSSLKQVISCINDIEFWTNLEMLFKILQPIGAAQASSERDRASLSEVIPRWLSIQASWDALEAAGQDPLIDYAELKRLRKRRFDLQTDDIHYLAFALDPATTNPRHSALTTDIVRRAHKFLEENISGEEYGLVFREFCQFRAREGSLFGPGSRMYKAAPENTPHNQHILDCWRYLHSMNISLAAIAKRVLGALANSVPSERSFSATNYLHNRIRNRLTVNSTNKLTFIYMNSRVLRRLETARETPRQAANGQSWESADLDTLLKLEDDFQDCIVVATSM
;
A
#
# COMPACT_ATOMS: atom_id res chain seq x y z
N MET A 1 18.50 41.16 16.59
CA MET A 1 17.47 42.23 16.56
C MET A 1 17.16 42.48 15.08
N THR A 2 15.98 42.28 14.51
CA THR A 2 14.62 42.58 14.98
C THR A 2 13.62 41.57 14.41
N ASN A 3 12.68 41.15 15.26
CA ASN A 3 11.45 40.45 14.89
C ASN A 3 10.60 41.32 13.96
N LYS A 4 10.25 40.83 12.77
CA LYS A 4 9.04 41.25 12.07
C LYS A 4 8.33 40.03 11.52
N GLY A 5 7.38 39.52 12.31
CA GLY A 5 6.44 38.49 11.88
C GLY A 5 5.65 38.96 10.66
N GLY A 6 5.70 38.18 9.58
CA GLY A 6 4.80 38.33 8.45
C GLY A 6 3.38 38.00 8.90
N ARG A 7 2.46 38.97 8.76
CA ARG A 7 1.02 38.75 8.99
C ARG A 7 0.48 37.66 8.05
N PRO A 8 -0.50 36.85 8.48
CA PRO A 8 -1.20 35.94 7.58
C PRO A 8 -1.83 36.72 6.42
N LYS A 9 -1.68 36.24 5.18
CA LYS A 9 -2.50 36.70 4.05
C LYS A 9 -3.96 36.35 4.35
N LEU A 10 -4.78 37.36 4.59
CA LEU A 10 -6.21 37.24 4.85
C LEU A 10 -6.93 37.17 3.51
N HIS A 11 -7.24 35.95 3.05
CA HIS A 11 -8.04 35.72 1.84
C HIS A 11 -9.47 36.27 2.02
N GLY A 12 -10.01 36.94 0.99
CA GLY A 12 -11.46 37.15 0.81
C GLY A 12 -12.10 38.41 1.41
N VAL A 13 -11.38 39.30 2.12
CA VAL A 13 -12.01 40.50 2.71
C VAL A 13 -12.57 41.44 1.65
N ASP A 14 -11.88 41.58 0.51
CA ASP A 14 -12.26 42.52 -0.54
C ASP A 14 -13.54 42.10 -1.30
N GLU A 15 -13.95 40.83 -1.21
CA GLU A 15 -15.17 40.29 -1.86
C GLU A 15 -16.46 40.86 -1.23
N TYR A 16 -16.38 41.37 0.00
CA TYR A 16 -17.52 41.94 0.74
C TYR A 16 -17.62 43.47 0.62
N PHE A 17 -16.79 44.09 -0.22
CA PHE A 17 -16.72 45.55 -0.30
C PHE A 17 -16.62 46.05 -1.74
N LEU A 18 -17.50 47.00 -2.08
CA LEU A 18 -17.50 47.69 -3.37
C LEU A 18 -16.93 49.11 -3.23
N PRO A 19 -16.39 49.71 -4.30
CA PRO A 19 -16.03 51.13 -4.29
C PRO A 19 -17.24 52.00 -3.92
N ALA A 20 -17.06 53.00 -3.06
CA ALA A 20 -18.15 53.89 -2.69
C ALA A 20 -18.50 54.84 -3.87
N PRO A 21 -19.79 55.06 -4.20
CA PRO A 21 -20.17 55.96 -5.28
C PRO A 21 -19.88 57.41 -4.91
N GLY A 22 -19.07 58.10 -5.71
CA GLY A 22 -18.76 59.53 -5.56
C GLY A 22 -17.86 60.06 -6.67
N ASN A 23 -18.22 61.20 -7.25
CA ASN A 23 -17.41 61.92 -8.23
C ASN A 23 -16.23 62.63 -7.52
N GLY A 24 -15.00 62.30 -7.93
CA GLY A 24 -13.78 63.01 -7.53
C GLY A 24 -13.13 62.47 -6.23
N PHE A 25 -11.92 61.92 -6.36
CA PHE A 25 -11.01 61.50 -5.27
C PHE A 25 -11.58 60.56 -4.17
N ALA A 26 -12.61 59.77 -4.47
CA ALA A 26 -13.13 58.72 -3.60
C ALA A 26 -12.34 57.38 -3.65
N VAL A 27 -11.07 57.38 -4.11
CA VAL A 27 -10.28 56.15 -4.37
C VAL A 27 -9.99 55.35 -3.09
N ASN A 28 -10.12 55.98 -1.92
CA ASN A 28 -9.80 55.39 -0.63
C ASN A 28 -11.01 55.04 0.25
N ARG A 29 -12.23 54.98 -0.32
CA ARG A 29 -13.43 54.53 0.42
C ARG A 29 -14.12 53.37 -0.26
N VAL A 30 -14.61 52.46 0.58
CA VAL A 30 -15.35 51.26 0.19
C VAL A 30 -16.62 51.14 0.99
N THR A 31 -17.63 50.50 0.41
CA THR A 31 -18.93 50.25 0.99
C THR A 31 -19.13 48.75 1.14
N CYS A 32 -19.51 48.30 2.34
CA CYS A 32 -19.84 46.90 2.60
C CYS A 32 -21.06 46.49 1.78
N ASN A 33 -20.97 45.44 0.96
CA ASN A 33 -22.09 44.99 0.13
C ASN A 33 -23.21 44.30 0.93
N LEU A 34 -22.95 43.91 2.18
CA LEU A 34 -23.92 43.24 3.05
C LEU A 34 -24.78 44.19 3.90
N CYS A 35 -24.23 45.33 4.34
CA CYS A 35 -24.95 46.29 5.18
C CYS A 35 -24.85 47.74 4.70
N SER A 36 -24.30 47.97 3.51
CA SER A 36 -24.18 49.28 2.84
C SER A 36 -23.40 50.35 3.61
N LYS A 37 -22.61 49.98 4.64
CA LYS A 37 -21.80 50.93 5.42
C LYS A 37 -20.52 51.33 4.67
N SER A 38 -20.29 52.64 4.51
CA SER A 38 -19.08 53.19 3.89
C SER A 38 -17.95 53.44 4.90
N MET A 39 -16.72 53.10 4.54
CA MET A 39 -15.51 53.30 5.35
C MET A 39 -14.26 53.49 4.49
N ALA A 40 -13.14 53.82 5.13
CA ALA A 40 -11.85 53.89 4.46
C ALA A 40 -11.38 52.48 4.02
N LYS A 41 -10.80 52.39 2.82
CA LYS A 41 -10.23 51.18 2.22
C LYS A 41 -8.94 50.79 2.95
N HIS A 42 -9.11 50.13 4.09
CA HIS A 42 -8.01 49.63 4.92
C HIS A 42 -8.43 48.30 5.54
N THR A 43 -7.70 47.23 5.21
CA THR A 43 -8.07 45.83 5.51
C THR A 43 -8.42 45.60 6.99
N SER A 44 -7.69 46.24 7.91
CA SER A 44 -7.97 46.12 9.35
C SER A 44 -9.28 46.80 9.78
N LYS A 45 -9.69 47.89 9.12
CA LYS A 45 -10.96 48.57 9.39
C LYS A 45 -12.13 47.80 8.78
N GLN A 46 -11.96 47.30 7.55
CA GLN A 46 -12.91 46.43 6.87
C GLN A 46 -13.17 45.14 7.67
N LEU A 47 -12.11 44.48 8.16
CA LEU A 47 -12.24 43.30 9.02
C LEU A 47 -12.90 43.58 10.36
N ARG A 48 -12.53 44.69 11.02
CA ARG A 48 -13.19 45.10 12.25
C ARG A 48 -14.68 45.32 12.02
N HIS A 49 -15.04 46.00 10.93
CA HIS A 49 -16.43 46.20 10.57
C HIS A 49 -17.18 44.89 10.34
N LEU A 50 -16.67 43.98 9.50
CA LEU A 50 -17.31 42.69 9.24
C LEU A 50 -17.51 41.90 10.55
N ARG A 51 -16.50 41.87 11.43
CA ARG A 51 -16.53 41.06 12.65
C ARG A 51 -17.34 41.65 13.80
N THR A 52 -17.48 42.97 13.89
CA THR A 52 -18.09 43.60 15.08
C THR A 52 -19.29 44.49 14.79
N GLN A 53 -19.55 44.85 13.54
CA GLN A 53 -20.56 45.86 13.19
C GLN A 53 -21.47 45.46 12.03
N CYS A 54 -21.11 44.45 11.22
CA CYS A 54 -21.92 43.98 10.12
C CYS A 54 -22.74 42.77 10.56
N LYS A 55 -23.96 43.02 11.09
CA LYS A 55 -24.85 41.96 11.57
C LYS A 55 -25.15 40.89 10.50
N PRO A 56 -25.42 41.23 9.22
CA PRO A 56 -25.61 40.21 8.18
C PRO A 56 -24.37 39.33 7.93
N TYR A 57 -23.16 39.91 7.99
CA TYR A 57 -21.93 39.11 7.89
C TYR A 57 -21.77 38.17 9.08
N GLN A 58 -22.06 38.67 10.29
CA GLN A 58 -22.01 37.88 11.53
C GLN A 58 -23.01 36.74 11.47
N ASP A 59 -24.24 36.98 11.05
CA ASP A 59 -25.29 35.95 10.99
C ASP A 59 -24.96 34.90 9.89
N LEU A 60 -24.45 35.32 8.72
CA LEU A 60 -24.01 34.43 7.64
C LEU A 60 -22.83 33.54 8.07
N HIS A 61 -21.94 34.05 8.94
CA HIS A 61 -20.76 33.34 9.41
C HIS A 61 -20.90 32.73 10.82
N GLU A 62 -21.98 33.02 11.56
CA GLU A 62 -22.40 32.30 12.76
C GLU A 62 -22.95 30.92 12.40
N ALA A 63 -23.63 30.79 11.24
CA ALA A 63 -24.07 29.52 10.69
C ALA A 63 -22.91 28.64 10.15
N MET A 64 -21.82 29.26 9.70
CA MET A 64 -20.57 28.56 9.38
C MET A 64 -19.73 28.34 10.64
N HIS A 65 -20.19 27.43 11.50
CA HIS A 65 -19.45 27.02 12.69
C HIS A 65 -17.95 26.83 12.40
N ALA A 66 -17.12 27.45 13.22
CA ALA A 66 -15.68 27.22 13.25
C ALA A 66 -15.39 25.71 13.17
N ARG A 67 -14.45 25.28 12.33
CA ARG A 67 -14.08 23.85 12.15
C ARG A 67 -13.71 23.13 13.45
N GLN A 68 -13.32 23.87 14.50
CA GLN A 68 -12.86 23.33 15.77
C GLN A 68 -13.95 22.61 16.59
N PRO A 69 -15.12 23.24 16.90
CA PRO A 69 -16.20 22.58 17.63
C PRO A 69 -16.81 21.35 16.94
N LEU A 70 -16.76 21.23 15.60
CA LEU A 70 -17.25 20.04 14.89
C LEU A 70 -16.38 18.80 15.12
N ILE A 71 -15.05 18.98 15.14
CA ILE A 71 -14.11 17.87 15.39
C ILE A 71 -14.24 17.39 16.83
N ASP A 72 -14.25 18.30 17.81
CA ASP A 72 -14.25 17.90 19.22
C ASP A 72 -15.62 17.36 19.70
N SER A 73 -16.74 17.82 19.11
CA SER A 73 -18.08 17.36 19.51
C SER A 73 -18.62 16.16 18.70
N LYS A 74 -18.40 16.11 17.37
CA LYS A 74 -19.02 15.07 16.50
C LYS A 74 -18.08 13.93 16.13
N LEU A 75 -16.77 14.15 16.03
CA LEU A 75 -15.84 13.09 15.59
C LEU A 75 -15.92 11.86 16.50
N LYS A 76 -15.99 12.07 17.82
CA LYS A 76 -16.10 10.98 18.78
C LYS A 76 -17.38 10.17 18.56
N PHE A 77 -18.51 10.84 18.35
CA PHE A 77 -19.80 10.18 18.15
C PHE A 77 -19.81 9.36 16.84
N VAL A 78 -19.45 9.99 15.72
CA VAL A 78 -19.40 9.31 14.41
C VAL A 78 -18.38 8.17 14.43
N TYR A 79 -17.23 8.37 15.06
CA TYR A 79 -16.24 7.30 15.24
C TYR A 79 -16.84 6.12 15.99
N GLN A 80 -17.56 6.35 17.10
CA GLN A 80 -18.19 5.27 17.86
C GLN A 80 -19.28 4.54 17.05
N GLU A 81 -20.08 5.26 16.26
CA GLU A 81 -21.08 4.66 15.37
C GLU A 81 -20.43 3.72 14.35
N TYR A 82 -19.44 4.22 13.58
CA TYR A 82 -18.73 3.40 12.60
C TYR A 82 -17.97 2.25 13.26
N ARG A 83 -17.41 2.48 14.45
CA ARG A 83 -16.69 1.47 15.20
C ARG A 83 -17.60 0.35 15.67
N GLN A 84 -18.79 0.67 16.15
CA GLN A 84 -19.78 -0.35 16.51
C GLN A 84 -20.17 -1.18 15.28
N ARG A 85 -20.49 -0.54 14.15
CA ARG A 85 -20.84 -1.24 12.91
C ARG A 85 -19.74 -2.19 12.42
N VAL A 86 -18.48 -1.77 12.52
CA VAL A 86 -17.34 -2.66 12.20
C VAL A 86 -17.23 -3.77 13.23
N LYS A 87 -17.36 -3.46 14.52
CA LYS A 87 -17.27 -4.45 15.61
C LYS A 87 -18.35 -5.52 15.47
N ASP A 88 -19.58 -5.17 15.11
CA ASP A 88 -20.67 -6.11 14.87
C ASP A 88 -20.30 -7.12 13.77
N LEU A 89 -19.74 -6.64 12.64
CA LEU A 89 -19.25 -7.51 11.56
C LEU A 89 -18.07 -8.39 11.98
N LEU A 90 -17.16 -7.84 12.78
CA LEU A 90 -16.05 -8.60 13.33
C LEU A 90 -16.56 -9.68 14.29
N ASP A 91 -17.58 -9.40 15.10
CA ASP A 91 -18.17 -10.32 16.10
C ASP A 91 -18.93 -11.48 15.46
N GLU A 92 -19.53 -11.29 14.29
CA GLU A 92 -20.15 -12.37 13.51
C GLU A 92 -19.11 -13.31 12.86
N ALA A 93 -17.87 -12.86 12.66
CA ALA A 93 -16.86 -13.65 11.95
C ALA A 93 -16.28 -14.77 12.84
N PRO A 94 -16.21 -16.01 12.35
CA PRO A 94 -15.68 -17.14 13.13
C PRO A 94 -14.17 -17.04 13.38
N TYR A 95 -13.44 -16.45 12.42
CA TYR A 95 -12.00 -16.32 12.44
C TYR A 95 -11.59 -14.96 11.91
N LEU A 96 -10.63 -14.34 12.59
CA LEU A 96 -10.08 -13.03 12.26
C LEU A 96 -8.56 -13.12 12.13
N ASN A 97 -8.01 -12.51 11.08
CA ASN A 97 -6.58 -12.35 10.90
C ASN A 97 -6.18 -10.95 11.35
N VAL A 98 -5.15 -10.88 12.18
CA VAL A 98 -4.60 -9.64 12.72
C VAL A 98 -3.38 -9.26 11.90
N ILE A 99 -3.32 -8.01 11.46
CA ILE A 99 -2.19 -7.44 10.74
C ILE A 99 -1.60 -6.34 11.60
N VAL A 100 -0.29 -6.42 11.88
CA VAL A 100 0.44 -5.42 12.64
C VAL A 100 1.64 -4.93 11.83
N ASP A 101 1.78 -3.62 11.73
CA ASP A 101 2.92 -2.98 11.09
C ASP A 101 3.26 -1.66 11.80
N ALA A 102 4.50 -1.20 11.65
CA ALA A 102 4.99 0.02 12.28
C ALA A 102 5.54 1.01 11.25
N SER A 103 5.30 2.30 11.49
CA SER A 103 5.79 3.38 10.65
C SER A 103 6.01 4.63 11.51
N GLU A 104 6.57 5.67 10.89
CA GLU A 104 6.51 7.03 11.42
C GLU A 104 5.38 7.79 10.72
N ASP A 105 4.65 8.63 11.48
CA ASP A 105 3.67 9.55 10.91
C ASP A 105 4.33 10.79 10.30
N ILE A 106 3.54 11.66 9.66
CA ILE A 106 4.06 12.90 9.08
C ILE A 106 4.70 13.84 10.11
N SER A 107 4.45 13.69 11.40
CA SER A 107 5.02 14.49 12.49
C SER A 107 6.21 13.78 13.15
N SER A 108 6.67 12.66 12.57
CA SER A 108 7.75 11.82 13.09
C SER A 108 7.40 11.14 14.43
N ASN A 109 6.11 10.98 14.74
CA ASN A 109 5.67 10.11 15.83
C ASN A 109 5.82 8.65 15.38
N ARG A 110 6.38 7.81 16.25
CA ARG A 110 6.48 6.38 16.01
C ARG A 110 5.12 5.74 16.31
N ILE A 111 4.57 5.08 15.30
CA ILE A 111 3.21 4.53 15.36
C ILE A 111 3.19 3.05 14.98
N MET A 112 2.23 2.32 15.55
CA MET A 112 1.97 0.93 15.23
C MET A 112 0.50 0.75 14.87
N ASN A 113 0.24 0.21 13.69
CA ASN A 113 -1.10 -0.04 13.19
C ASN A 113 -1.58 -1.45 13.57
N ILE A 114 -2.87 -1.57 13.85
CA ILE A 114 -3.60 -2.84 13.87
C ILE A 114 -4.71 -2.75 12.82
N SER A 115 -4.69 -3.69 11.88
CA SER A 115 -5.75 -3.93 10.92
C SER A 115 -6.28 -5.35 11.07
N ILE A 116 -7.56 -5.58 10.79
CA ILE A 116 -8.23 -6.86 11.01
C ILE A 116 -8.88 -7.31 9.70
N GLU A 117 -8.52 -8.50 9.24
CA GLU A 117 -9.10 -9.11 8.05
C GLU A 117 -10.03 -10.26 8.45
N ILE A 118 -11.20 -10.29 7.83
CA ILE A 118 -12.13 -11.41 7.91
C ILE A 118 -11.73 -12.39 6.81
N SER A 119 -11.41 -13.64 7.18
CA SER A 119 -10.74 -14.61 6.30
C SER A 119 -11.32 -14.69 4.88
N ASN A 120 -10.50 -14.26 3.92
CA ASN A 120 -10.73 -14.23 2.48
C ASN A 120 -11.87 -13.28 2.04
N SER A 121 -12.12 -12.23 2.83
CA SER A 121 -13.18 -11.26 2.60
C SER A 121 -12.64 -9.84 2.46
N VAL A 122 -12.70 -9.05 3.54
CA VAL A 122 -12.31 -7.64 3.58
C VAL A 122 -11.47 -7.37 4.82
N ALA A 123 -10.60 -6.37 4.72
CA ALA A 123 -9.82 -5.86 5.84
C ALA A 123 -10.36 -4.51 6.33
N PHE A 124 -10.41 -4.35 7.65
CA PHE A 124 -10.77 -3.13 8.35
C PHE A 124 -9.57 -2.55 9.08
N TYR A 125 -9.50 -1.23 9.09
CA TYR A 125 -8.59 -0.52 9.97
C TYR A 125 -9.15 -0.56 11.40
N TRP A 126 -8.38 -1.02 12.38
CA TRP A 126 -8.85 -1.03 13.77
C TRP A 126 -8.35 0.15 14.57
N THR A 127 -7.03 0.31 14.67
CA THR A 127 -6.45 1.40 15.44
C THR A 127 -4.99 1.66 15.06
N THR A 128 -4.51 2.83 15.45
CA THR A 128 -3.08 3.16 15.47
C THR A 128 -2.68 3.56 16.87
N ILE A 129 -1.60 2.94 17.35
CA ILE A 129 -1.01 3.13 18.67
C ILE A 129 0.16 4.09 18.53
N ASP A 130 0.16 5.16 19.31
CA ASP A 130 1.33 6.01 19.51
C ASP A 130 2.31 5.30 20.46
N THR A 131 3.46 4.88 19.93
CA THR A 131 4.42 4.13 20.74
C THR A 131 5.27 5.03 21.62
N ASN A 132 5.24 6.35 21.42
CA ASN A 132 6.03 7.32 22.16
C ASN A 132 7.53 6.92 22.20
N ASP A 133 8.12 6.90 23.39
CA ASP A 133 9.52 6.56 23.68
C ASP A 133 9.78 5.04 23.75
N ARG A 134 8.73 4.21 23.69
CA ARG A 134 8.87 2.75 23.79
C ARG A 134 9.51 2.19 22.52
N ASP A 135 10.47 1.28 22.69
CA ASP A 135 11.05 0.56 21.58
C ASP A 135 10.03 -0.36 20.88
N HIS A 136 10.40 -0.88 19.71
CA HIS A 136 9.61 -1.90 19.02
C HIS A 136 10.26 -3.28 19.19
N ALA A 137 10.90 -3.55 20.35
CA ALA A 137 11.36 -4.89 20.66
C ALA A 137 10.18 -5.87 20.78
N ALA A 138 10.42 -7.18 20.69
CA ALA A 138 9.34 -8.17 20.63
C ALA A 138 8.37 -8.12 21.82
N LEU A 139 8.88 -8.13 23.05
CA LEU A 139 8.04 -8.09 24.26
C LEU A 139 7.32 -6.74 24.43
N THR A 140 8.01 -5.64 24.09
CA THR A 140 7.40 -4.31 24.09
C THR A 140 6.27 -4.22 23.07
N THR A 141 6.48 -4.74 21.87
CA THR A 141 5.47 -4.82 20.81
C THR A 141 4.26 -5.63 21.25
N LEU A 142 4.46 -6.79 21.88
CA LEU A 142 3.37 -7.57 22.46
C LEU A 142 2.58 -6.74 23.49
N SER A 143 3.27 -6.04 24.40
CA SER A 143 2.63 -5.19 25.41
C SER A 143 1.84 -4.02 24.79
N LEU A 144 2.30 -3.51 23.64
CA LEU A 144 1.67 -2.42 22.90
C LEU A 144 0.39 -2.90 22.20
N ILE A 145 0.43 -4.07 21.54
CA ILE A 145 -0.71 -4.56 20.75
C ILE A 145 -1.77 -5.25 21.61
N LYS A 146 -1.40 -5.90 22.74
CA LYS A 146 -2.32 -6.70 23.57
C LYS A 146 -3.59 -5.94 23.98
N PRO A 147 -3.56 -4.67 24.40
CA PRO A 147 -4.78 -3.90 24.68
C PRO A 147 -5.70 -3.77 23.47
N GLY A 148 -5.15 -3.57 22.26
CA GLY A 148 -5.92 -3.54 21.03
C GLY A 148 -6.52 -4.89 20.66
N LEU A 149 -5.84 -5.99 20.98
CA LEU A 149 -6.38 -7.34 20.81
C LEU A 149 -7.52 -7.63 21.80
N VAL A 150 -7.35 -7.28 23.08
CA VAL A 150 -8.42 -7.42 24.10
C VAL A 150 -9.66 -6.61 23.71
N ASP A 151 -9.47 -5.43 23.13
CA ASP A 151 -10.56 -4.58 22.64
C ASP A 151 -11.36 -5.22 21.47
N ILE A 152 -10.76 -6.16 20.73
CA ILE A 152 -11.42 -6.89 19.63
C ILE A 152 -12.04 -8.19 20.15
N PHE A 153 -11.25 -8.98 20.88
CA PHE A 153 -11.55 -10.37 21.23
C PHE A 153 -12.10 -10.56 22.66
N GLY A 154 -11.95 -9.56 23.53
CA GLY A 154 -12.24 -9.70 24.96
C GLY A 154 -11.20 -10.59 25.65
N ASP A 155 -11.68 -11.48 26.52
CA ASP A 155 -10.84 -12.42 27.27
C ASP A 155 -10.63 -13.76 26.53
N ASP A 156 -11.31 -13.98 25.40
CA ASP A 156 -11.19 -15.20 24.59
C ASP A 156 -10.61 -14.91 23.20
N PHE A 157 -9.37 -15.36 22.99
CA PHE A 157 -8.65 -15.22 21.71
C PHE A 157 -8.89 -16.38 20.74
N SER A 158 -9.78 -17.33 21.02
CA SER A 158 -10.03 -18.52 20.18
C SER A 158 -10.33 -18.20 18.71
N ARG A 159 -10.93 -17.02 18.45
CA ARG A 159 -11.28 -16.51 17.11
C ARG A 159 -10.12 -15.81 16.39
N MET A 160 -9.04 -15.49 17.09
CA MET A 160 -7.81 -14.97 16.47
C MET A 160 -7.15 -16.12 15.69
N ASN A 161 -7.23 -16.04 14.37
CA ASN A 161 -6.75 -17.10 13.50
C ASN A 161 -5.27 -16.98 13.20
N ALA A 162 -4.83 -15.81 12.75
CA ALA A 162 -3.44 -15.55 12.37
C ALA A 162 -2.98 -14.16 12.77
N LEU A 163 -1.66 -14.00 12.96
CA LEU A 163 -0.96 -12.73 13.04
C LEU A 163 -0.02 -12.59 11.83
N CYS A 164 -0.20 -11.54 11.04
CA CYS A 164 0.69 -11.17 9.95
C CYS A 164 1.49 -9.90 10.30
N THR A 165 2.80 -9.94 10.08
CA THR A 165 3.74 -8.83 10.35
C THR A 165 4.79 -8.72 9.25
N ASP A 166 5.68 -7.72 9.34
CA ASP A 166 6.87 -7.64 8.50
C ASP A 166 7.82 -8.84 8.68
N THR A 167 8.89 -8.88 7.89
CA THR A 167 9.85 -10.02 7.85
C THR A 167 11.08 -9.82 8.75
N CYS A 168 11.10 -8.82 9.62
CA CYS A 168 12.30 -8.49 10.40
C CYS A 168 12.56 -9.48 11.54
N SER A 169 13.81 -9.49 12.04
CA SER A 169 14.21 -10.39 13.14
C SER A 169 13.40 -10.16 14.43
N THR A 170 12.96 -8.93 14.66
CA THR A 170 12.16 -8.56 15.82
C THR A 170 10.75 -9.15 15.74
N MET A 171 10.08 -9.08 14.59
CA MET A 171 8.75 -9.66 14.42
C MET A 171 8.78 -11.19 14.47
N ARG A 172 9.84 -11.83 13.98
CA ARG A 172 10.05 -13.28 14.19
C ARG A 172 10.23 -13.65 15.65
N LYS A 173 10.87 -12.78 16.43
CA LYS A 173 10.95 -12.97 17.88
C LYS A 173 9.56 -12.80 18.50
N LEU A 174 8.80 -11.76 18.14
CA LEU A 174 7.41 -11.57 18.58
C LEU A 174 6.55 -12.82 18.32
N HIS A 175 6.62 -13.40 17.12
CA HIS A 175 5.88 -14.61 16.78
C HIS A 175 6.22 -15.78 17.72
N ARG A 176 7.50 -15.98 18.04
CA ARG A 176 7.93 -17.04 18.98
C ARG A 176 7.45 -16.78 20.40
N GLU A 177 7.56 -15.53 20.89
CA GLU A 177 7.10 -15.16 22.23
C GLU A 177 5.59 -15.33 22.35
N MET A 178 4.82 -14.91 21.34
CA MET A 178 3.36 -15.10 21.34
C MET A 178 2.97 -16.57 21.24
N LYS A 179 3.63 -17.37 20.37
CA LYS A 179 3.34 -18.80 20.23
C LYS A 179 3.56 -19.57 21.53
N ALA A 180 4.49 -19.11 22.37
CA ALA A 180 4.78 -19.71 23.67
C ALA A 180 3.73 -19.40 24.76
N LEU A 181 2.83 -18.44 24.52
CA LEU A 181 1.76 -18.09 25.45
C LEU A 181 0.52 -18.96 25.20
N PRO A 182 -0.08 -19.56 26.25
CA PRO A 182 -1.25 -20.43 26.09
C PRO A 182 -2.40 -19.77 25.31
N GLU A 183 -2.69 -18.50 25.60
CA GLU A 183 -3.80 -17.77 24.98
C GLU A 183 -3.61 -17.46 23.49
N PHE A 184 -2.40 -17.63 22.94
CA PHE A 184 -2.10 -17.40 21.52
C PHE A 184 -1.48 -18.63 20.83
N SER A 185 -1.28 -19.73 21.55
CA SER A 185 -0.63 -20.94 21.05
C SER A 185 -1.33 -21.55 19.83
N HIS A 186 -2.65 -21.34 19.70
CA HIS A 186 -3.44 -21.79 18.57
C HIS A 186 -3.26 -20.93 17.31
N CYS A 187 -2.78 -19.69 17.44
CA CYS A 187 -2.67 -18.74 16.34
C CYS A 187 -1.63 -19.16 15.30
N LEU A 188 -1.91 -18.83 14.04
CA LEU A 188 -0.97 -18.95 12.93
C LEU A 188 -0.09 -17.70 12.87
N TYR A 189 1.20 -17.85 12.56
CA TYR A 189 2.13 -16.72 12.48
C TYR A 189 2.69 -16.62 11.07
N VAL A 190 2.45 -15.49 10.42
CA VAL A 190 2.70 -15.29 8.99
C VAL A 190 3.57 -14.06 8.79
N LEU A 191 4.58 -14.18 7.92
CA LEU A 191 5.41 -13.06 7.53
C LEU A 191 4.88 -12.50 6.21
N CYS A 192 4.91 -11.18 6.06
CA CYS A 192 4.43 -10.50 4.86
C CYS A 192 5.24 -10.91 3.63
N ASP A 193 4.60 -11.59 2.69
CA ASP A 193 5.20 -12.07 1.44
C ASP A 193 5.69 -10.92 0.56
N SER A 194 4.88 -9.86 0.43
CA SER A 194 5.25 -8.63 -0.29
C SER A 194 6.55 -8.05 0.24
N HIS A 195 6.76 -8.06 1.56
CA HIS A 195 7.98 -7.56 2.16
C HIS A 195 9.20 -8.42 1.82
N GLY A 196 9.06 -9.74 1.83
CA GLY A 196 10.10 -10.66 1.37
C GLY A 196 10.55 -10.41 -0.07
N LEU A 197 9.59 -10.21 -0.98
CA LEU A 197 9.84 -9.91 -2.39
C LEU A 197 10.55 -8.57 -2.57
N GLN A 198 10.19 -7.56 -1.79
CA GLN A 198 10.86 -6.26 -1.80
C GLN A 198 12.30 -6.36 -1.31
N LEU A 199 12.56 -7.14 -0.26
CA LEU A 199 13.92 -7.39 0.22
C LEU A 199 14.77 -8.13 -0.81
N LEU A 200 14.16 -8.97 -1.66
CA LEU A 200 14.84 -9.57 -2.81
C LEU A 200 15.22 -8.53 -3.85
N VAL A 201 14.31 -7.61 -4.21
CA VAL A 201 14.63 -6.49 -5.13
C VAL A 201 15.79 -5.68 -4.56
N LYS A 202 15.74 -5.34 -3.27
CA LYS A 202 16.78 -4.59 -2.57
C LYS A 202 18.14 -5.28 -2.69
N ASP A 203 18.21 -6.56 -2.34
CA ASP A 203 19.47 -7.33 -2.40
C ASP A 203 20.06 -7.38 -3.81
N ILE A 204 19.21 -7.50 -4.84
CA ILE A 204 19.65 -7.52 -6.23
C ILE A 204 20.21 -6.15 -6.61
N VAL A 205 19.47 -5.06 -6.39
CA VAL A 205 19.92 -3.73 -6.83
C VAL A 205 21.09 -3.19 -5.99
N GLU A 206 21.30 -3.70 -4.79
CA GLU A 206 22.47 -3.40 -3.94
C GLU A 206 23.64 -4.36 -4.18
N SER A 207 23.53 -5.31 -5.11
CA SER A 207 24.67 -6.14 -5.52
C SER A 207 25.71 -5.34 -6.31
N THR A 208 26.93 -5.87 -6.38
CA THR A 208 28.06 -5.22 -7.06
C THR A 208 27.77 -4.90 -8.53
N GLN A 209 27.07 -5.78 -9.24
CA GLN A 209 26.74 -5.58 -10.65
C GLN A 209 25.71 -4.48 -10.86
N TRP A 210 24.67 -4.42 -10.03
CA TRP A 210 23.47 -3.60 -10.29
C TRP A 210 23.47 -2.25 -9.57
N MET A 211 24.23 -2.10 -8.47
CA MET A 211 24.29 -0.84 -7.71
C MET A 211 24.76 0.36 -8.56
N PRO A 212 25.79 0.25 -9.43
CA PRO A 212 26.19 1.35 -10.31
C PRO A 212 25.10 1.74 -11.32
N VAL A 213 24.34 0.75 -11.81
CA VAL A 213 23.24 0.94 -12.76
C VAL A 213 22.10 1.72 -12.10
N LEU A 214 21.70 1.32 -10.90
CA LEU A 214 20.69 2.03 -10.11
C LEU A 214 21.16 3.45 -9.76
N GLY A 215 22.45 3.64 -9.44
CA GLY A 215 23.04 4.95 -9.20
C GLY A 215 22.88 5.90 -10.39
N LYS A 216 23.19 5.42 -11.60
CA LYS A 216 22.99 6.17 -12.86
C LYS A 216 21.50 6.45 -13.14
N ALA A 217 20.61 5.49 -12.89
CA ALA A 217 19.17 5.72 -13.03
C ALA A 217 18.66 6.81 -12.06
N ASN A 218 19.08 6.77 -10.80
CA ASN A 218 18.74 7.78 -9.80
C ASN A 218 19.31 9.17 -10.13
N LEU A 219 20.51 9.24 -10.71
CA LEU A 219 21.09 10.49 -11.22
C LEU A 219 20.14 11.15 -12.23
N LEU A 220 19.66 10.39 -13.22
CA LEU A 220 18.71 10.89 -14.24
C LEU A 220 17.41 11.37 -13.60
N ILE A 221 16.81 10.56 -12.73
CA ILE A 221 15.54 10.88 -12.05
C ILE A 221 15.68 12.17 -11.23
N ASN A 222 16.71 12.26 -10.39
CA ASN A 222 16.93 13.40 -9.51
C ASN A 222 17.20 14.68 -10.29
N PHE A 223 17.97 14.60 -11.38
CA PHE A 223 18.23 15.74 -12.25
C PHE A 223 16.94 16.30 -12.83
N PHE A 224 16.13 15.48 -13.50
CA PHE A 224 14.89 15.96 -14.14
C PHE A 224 13.82 16.37 -13.12
N LYS A 225 13.85 15.86 -11.88
CA LYS A 225 13.00 16.37 -10.80
C LYS A 225 13.38 17.80 -10.37
N LYS A 226 14.67 18.11 -10.28
CA LYS A 226 15.21 19.42 -9.85
C LYS A 226 15.19 20.45 -11.00
N ALA A 227 15.68 20.07 -12.18
CA ALA A 227 15.88 20.96 -13.32
C ALA A 227 14.60 21.16 -14.16
N LYS A 228 13.70 22.04 -13.69
CA LYS A 228 12.36 22.27 -14.29
C LYS A 228 12.40 22.61 -15.78
N LEU A 229 13.36 23.44 -16.21
CA LEU A 229 13.52 23.78 -17.62
C LEU A 229 13.88 22.56 -18.48
N GLN A 230 14.83 21.73 -18.00
CA GLN A 230 15.25 20.53 -18.74
C GLN A 230 14.16 19.46 -18.76
N LEU A 231 13.39 19.33 -17.68
CA LEU A 231 12.19 18.49 -17.67
C LEU A 231 11.14 18.97 -18.69
N SER A 232 10.92 20.28 -18.82
CA SER A 232 10.01 20.83 -19.83
C SER A 232 10.47 20.47 -21.25
N ARG A 233 11.77 20.60 -21.52
CA ARG A 233 12.37 20.19 -22.80
C ARG A 233 12.23 18.69 -23.06
N LEU A 234 12.53 17.86 -22.06
CA LEU A 234 12.33 16.41 -22.15
C LEU A 234 10.87 16.06 -22.46
N ARG A 235 9.90 16.76 -21.87
CA ARG A 235 8.46 16.54 -22.12
C ARG A 235 8.05 16.82 -23.57
N VAL A 236 8.73 17.72 -24.28
CA VAL A 236 8.52 17.91 -25.72
C VAL A 236 8.93 16.65 -26.48
N HIS A 237 10.10 16.10 -26.16
CA HIS A 237 10.58 14.84 -26.75
C HIS A 237 9.70 13.64 -26.36
N GLN A 238 9.22 13.57 -25.12
CA GLN A 238 8.24 12.55 -24.70
C GLN A 238 6.95 12.62 -25.52
N GLN A 239 6.41 13.83 -25.72
CA GLN A 239 5.21 14.02 -26.54
C GLN A 239 5.44 13.57 -27.98
N GLY A 240 6.60 13.88 -28.57
CA GLY A 240 6.96 13.44 -29.91
C GLY A 240 7.17 11.93 -30.04
N CYS A 241 7.78 11.29 -29.04
CA CYS A 241 8.10 9.85 -29.08
C CYS A 241 6.91 8.95 -28.70
N TYR A 242 6.06 9.40 -27.77
CA TYR A 242 5.06 8.53 -27.11
C TYR A 242 3.62 9.05 -27.20
N ALA A 243 3.40 10.25 -27.75
CA ALA A 243 2.11 10.96 -27.73
C ALA A 243 1.53 11.28 -26.34
N HIS A 244 2.29 11.03 -25.27
CA HIS A 244 1.96 11.41 -23.89
C HIS A 244 3.24 11.63 -23.07
N ARG A 245 3.08 12.20 -21.88
CA ARG A 245 4.20 12.43 -20.94
C ARG A 245 4.36 11.22 -20.03
N LYS A 246 5.60 10.77 -19.84
CA LYS A 246 5.93 9.70 -18.90
C LYS A 246 6.63 10.27 -17.66
N ALA A 247 6.12 9.96 -16.48
CA ALA A 247 6.68 10.45 -15.23
C ALA A 247 7.89 9.61 -14.80
N PHE A 248 8.86 10.26 -14.15
CA PHE A 248 9.92 9.55 -13.41
C PHE A 248 9.40 9.15 -12.03
N ILE A 249 9.66 7.90 -11.65
CA ILE A 249 9.37 7.37 -10.33
C ILE A 249 10.68 7.42 -9.52
N THR A 250 10.63 8.00 -8.32
CA THR A 250 11.81 7.99 -7.44
C THR A 250 11.80 6.72 -6.62
N ALA A 251 12.96 6.06 -6.56
CA ALA A 251 13.23 5.06 -5.54
C ALA A 251 13.15 5.74 -4.17
N ALA A 252 12.05 5.56 -3.46
CA ALA A 252 11.96 5.94 -2.06
C ALA A 252 12.47 4.75 -1.25
N ILE A 253 13.55 4.97 -0.49
CA ILE A 253 14.12 3.95 0.40
C ILE A 253 13.05 3.35 1.32
N THR A 254 12.02 4.13 1.65
CA THR A 254 10.96 3.82 2.61
C THR A 254 9.63 3.39 2.00
N ARG A 255 9.51 3.21 0.66
CA ARG A 255 8.23 2.79 0.04
C ARG A 255 8.42 1.70 -1.02
N TRP A 256 7.62 0.66 -0.82
CA TRP A 256 7.48 -0.59 -1.53
C TRP A 256 7.40 -0.45 -3.06
N GLY A 257 8.15 -1.29 -3.81
CA GLY A 257 8.14 -1.33 -5.29
C GLY A 257 8.86 -0.18 -6.03
N THR A 258 9.37 0.85 -5.34
CA THR A 258 9.88 2.06 -6.00
C THR A 258 11.20 1.90 -6.74
N GLN A 259 12.02 0.90 -6.42
CA GLN A 259 13.28 0.63 -7.14
C GLN A 259 13.01 0.07 -8.55
N LEU A 260 12.11 -0.91 -8.68
CA LEU A 260 11.63 -1.38 -9.98
C LEU A 260 10.93 -0.24 -10.73
N GLY A 261 10.05 0.52 -10.05
CA GLY A 261 9.40 1.69 -10.63
C GLY A 261 10.41 2.71 -11.16
N ALA A 262 11.49 2.98 -10.43
CA ALA A 262 12.56 3.88 -10.86
C ALA A 262 13.28 3.36 -12.12
N VAL A 263 13.76 2.11 -12.10
CA VAL A 263 14.42 1.45 -13.25
C VAL A 263 13.51 1.47 -14.47
N LYS A 264 12.25 1.03 -14.31
CA LYS A 264 11.24 1.01 -15.38
C LYS A 264 10.97 2.42 -15.91
N SER A 265 10.82 3.41 -15.03
CA SER A 265 10.52 4.79 -15.48
C SER A 265 11.66 5.41 -16.30
N VAL A 266 12.92 5.05 -16.02
CA VAL A 266 14.06 5.47 -16.84
C VAL A 266 14.08 4.70 -18.16
N PHE A 267 13.87 3.39 -18.12
CA PHE A 267 13.79 2.53 -19.31
C PHE A 267 12.68 2.98 -20.28
N ASP A 268 11.48 3.25 -19.78
CA ASP A 268 10.33 3.72 -20.56
C ASP A 268 10.57 5.10 -21.22
N ASN A 269 11.55 5.85 -20.71
CA ASN A 269 11.95 7.17 -21.20
C ASN A 269 13.18 7.13 -22.12
N LYS A 270 13.75 5.95 -22.41
CA LYS A 270 15.00 5.77 -23.17
C LYS A 270 15.06 6.57 -24.46
N GLU A 271 14.04 6.47 -25.33
CA GLU A 271 14.05 7.15 -26.63
C GLU A 271 13.94 8.67 -26.49
N ALA A 272 13.03 9.17 -25.65
CA ALA A 272 12.91 10.60 -25.36
C ALA A 272 14.19 11.18 -24.72
N LEU A 273 14.85 10.43 -23.84
CA LEU A 273 16.12 10.83 -23.23
C LEU A 273 17.25 10.92 -24.28
N ARG A 274 17.34 9.94 -25.18
CA ARG A 274 18.30 9.96 -26.30
C ARG A 274 18.04 11.13 -27.26
N ALA A 275 16.78 11.42 -27.57
CA ALA A 275 16.40 12.59 -28.37
C ALA A 275 16.79 13.90 -27.67
N PHE A 276 16.49 14.01 -26.37
CA PHE A 276 16.89 15.15 -25.53
C PHE A 276 18.40 15.37 -25.52
N ALA A 277 19.21 14.31 -25.42
CA ALA A 277 20.67 14.40 -25.41
C ALA A 277 21.27 14.82 -26.77
N ARG A 278 20.51 14.70 -27.86
CA ARG A 278 20.90 15.11 -29.22
C ARG A 278 20.37 16.49 -29.62
N ASP A 279 19.49 17.07 -28.81
CA ASP A 279 18.84 18.35 -29.11
C ASP A 279 19.86 19.50 -29.16
N PRO A 280 20.01 20.21 -30.32
CA PRO A 280 20.94 21.32 -30.46
C PRO A 280 20.74 22.42 -29.41
N VAL A 281 19.51 22.67 -28.95
CA VAL A 281 19.21 23.69 -27.92
C VAL A 281 19.78 23.27 -26.57
N VAL A 282 19.75 21.97 -26.27
CA VAL A 282 20.34 21.41 -25.04
C VAL A 282 21.87 21.44 -25.14
N LEU A 283 22.43 20.98 -26.27
CA LEU A 283 23.88 20.94 -26.51
C LEU A 283 24.52 22.33 -26.54
N ASN A 284 23.89 23.30 -27.21
CA ASN A 284 24.37 24.68 -27.24
C ASN A 284 24.25 25.37 -25.87
N GLY A 285 23.28 24.96 -25.06
CA GLY A 285 23.16 25.39 -23.66
C GLY A 285 24.37 25.03 -22.80
N MET A 286 25.09 23.95 -23.12
CA MET A 286 26.33 23.53 -22.43
C MET A 286 27.57 24.30 -22.86
N LYS A 287 27.56 24.94 -24.05
CA LYS A 287 28.71 25.65 -24.62
C LYS A 287 28.83 27.09 -24.15
N LYS A 288 27.87 27.61 -23.35
CA LYS A 288 27.96 28.96 -22.80
C LYS A 288 29.14 29.06 -21.82
N THR A 289 30.19 29.77 -22.22
CA THR A 289 31.43 29.98 -21.46
C THR A 289 31.25 30.90 -20.26
N ILE A 290 30.20 31.74 -20.27
CA ILE A 290 29.85 32.64 -19.16
C ILE A 290 28.60 32.08 -18.51
N VAL A 291 28.79 31.47 -17.33
CA VAL A 291 27.75 30.89 -16.49
C VAL A 291 27.78 31.66 -15.19
N LYS A 292 26.64 32.14 -14.72
CA LYS A 292 26.57 32.72 -13.37
C LYS A 292 26.91 31.62 -12.36
N GLU A 293 27.56 31.94 -11.25
CA GLU A 293 27.93 30.94 -10.22
C GLU A 293 26.73 30.06 -9.78
N GLU A 294 25.53 30.64 -9.74
CA GLU A 294 24.26 29.96 -9.43
C GLU A 294 23.87 28.83 -10.41
N ASP A 295 24.34 28.86 -11.66
CA ASP A 295 23.99 27.91 -12.72
C ASP A 295 25.07 26.84 -12.97
N GLN A 296 26.23 26.96 -12.32
CA GLN A 296 27.41 26.12 -12.58
C GLN A 296 27.20 24.66 -12.14
N ASP A 297 26.54 24.45 -11.00
CA ASP A 297 26.14 23.13 -10.48
C ASP A 297 25.17 22.41 -11.44
N THR A 298 24.20 23.16 -11.99
CA THR A 298 23.22 22.65 -12.94
C THR A 298 23.87 22.28 -14.28
N GLN A 299 24.84 23.07 -14.76
CA GLN A 299 25.58 22.74 -15.97
C GLN A 299 26.49 21.52 -15.83
N SER A 300 27.21 21.39 -14.71
CA SER A 300 28.03 20.21 -14.42
C SER A 300 27.17 18.95 -14.38
N SER A 301 26.02 19.03 -13.69
CA SER A 301 25.02 17.96 -13.64
C SER A 301 24.46 17.61 -15.03
N LEU A 302 24.20 18.60 -15.89
CA LEU A 302 23.71 18.36 -17.26
C LEU A 302 24.74 17.60 -18.12
N LYS A 303 26.04 17.92 -18.00
CA LYS A 303 27.10 17.18 -18.69
C LYS A 303 27.15 15.72 -18.27
N GLN A 304 27.08 15.46 -16.96
CA GLN A 304 27.03 14.10 -16.42
C GLN A 304 25.80 13.32 -16.90
N VAL A 305 24.63 13.98 -16.92
CA VAL A 305 23.37 13.39 -17.41
C VAL A 305 23.47 13.02 -18.88
N ILE A 306 24.01 13.90 -19.73
CA ILE A 306 24.18 13.61 -21.16
C ILE A 306 25.21 12.51 -21.38
N SER A 307 26.30 12.49 -20.62
CA SER A 307 27.26 11.38 -20.64
C SER A 307 26.59 10.05 -20.27
N CYS A 308 25.75 10.04 -19.24
CA CYS A 308 24.98 8.87 -18.82
C CYS A 308 23.98 8.41 -19.89
N ILE A 309 23.27 9.35 -20.54
CA ILE A 309 22.32 9.02 -21.62
C ILE A 309 23.05 8.48 -22.86
N ASN A 310 24.28 8.90 -23.13
CA ASN A 310 25.05 8.41 -24.27
C ASN A 310 25.85 7.13 -23.97
N ASP A 311 25.84 6.66 -22.72
CA ASP A 311 26.50 5.43 -22.30
C ASP A 311 25.71 4.20 -22.76
N ILE A 312 26.26 3.47 -23.75
CA ILE A 312 25.64 2.27 -24.31
C ILE A 312 25.58 1.15 -23.28
N GLU A 313 26.63 0.99 -22.48
CA GLU A 313 26.72 -0.05 -21.46
C GLU A 313 25.68 0.17 -20.36
N PHE A 314 25.47 1.42 -19.95
CA PHE A 314 24.38 1.76 -19.02
C PHE A 314 23.02 1.29 -19.52
N TRP A 315 22.67 1.55 -20.79
CA TRP A 315 21.36 1.15 -21.32
C TRP A 315 21.21 -0.36 -21.43
N THR A 316 22.26 -1.07 -21.84
CA THR A 316 22.26 -2.54 -21.89
C THR A 316 22.08 -3.11 -20.49
N ASN A 317 22.84 -2.62 -19.50
CA ASN A 317 22.72 -3.06 -18.10
C ASN A 317 21.37 -2.69 -17.48
N LEU A 318 20.81 -1.51 -17.78
CA LEU A 318 19.49 -1.09 -17.29
C LEU A 318 18.38 -2.01 -17.83
N GLU A 319 18.49 -2.41 -19.10
CA GLU A 319 17.54 -3.32 -19.74
C GLU A 319 17.61 -4.73 -19.13
N MET A 320 18.82 -5.26 -18.90
CA MET A 320 19.02 -6.52 -18.18
C MET A 320 18.45 -6.45 -16.77
N LEU A 321 18.74 -5.39 -16.01
CA LEU A 321 18.19 -5.19 -14.67
C LEU A 321 16.67 -5.14 -14.68
N PHE A 322 16.07 -4.44 -15.65
CA PHE A 322 14.61 -4.41 -15.79
C PHE A 322 14.02 -5.80 -16.03
N LYS A 323 14.61 -6.61 -16.91
CA LYS A 323 14.18 -8.00 -17.16
C LYS A 323 14.28 -8.88 -15.91
N ILE A 324 15.35 -8.74 -15.14
CA ILE A 324 15.54 -9.47 -13.86
C ILE A 324 14.46 -9.11 -12.85
N LEU A 325 14.14 -7.83 -12.72
CA LEU A 325 13.19 -7.33 -11.71
C LEU A 325 11.72 -7.52 -12.13
N GLN A 326 11.41 -7.65 -13.42
CA GLN A 326 10.05 -7.83 -13.93
C GLN A 326 9.28 -9.00 -13.29
N PRO A 327 9.80 -10.24 -13.23
CA PRO A 327 9.07 -11.34 -12.59
C PRO A 327 8.84 -11.10 -11.08
N ILE A 328 9.75 -10.41 -10.40
CA ILE A 328 9.56 -10.02 -9.00
C ILE A 328 8.45 -8.96 -8.87
N GLY A 329 8.39 -7.99 -9.80
CA GLY A 329 7.31 -7.01 -9.83
C GLY A 329 5.92 -7.63 -10.02
N ALA A 330 5.80 -8.62 -10.92
CA ALA A 330 4.57 -9.38 -11.10
C ALA A 330 4.20 -10.19 -9.85
N ALA A 331 5.19 -10.81 -9.21
CA ALA A 331 5.01 -11.51 -7.93
C ALA A 331 4.52 -10.55 -6.83
N GLN A 332 5.12 -9.36 -6.71
CA GLN A 332 4.75 -8.35 -5.72
C GLN A 332 3.31 -7.86 -5.95
N ALA A 333 2.95 -7.53 -7.19
CA ALA A 333 1.57 -7.14 -7.51
C ALA A 333 0.57 -8.25 -7.15
N SER A 334 0.94 -9.52 -7.35
CA SER A 334 0.10 -10.64 -6.91
C SER A 334 0.05 -10.79 -5.39
N SER A 335 1.13 -10.54 -4.65
CA SER A 335 1.17 -10.71 -3.20
C SER A 335 0.43 -9.59 -2.47
N GLU A 336 0.28 -8.42 -3.10
CA GLU A 336 -0.38 -7.23 -2.53
C GLU A 336 -1.92 -7.21 -2.70
N ARG A 337 -2.50 -8.22 -3.34
CA ARG A 337 -3.96 -8.36 -3.45
C ARG A 337 -4.62 -8.53 -2.08
N ASP A 338 -5.86 -8.05 -1.93
CA ASP A 338 -6.64 -8.12 -0.67
C ASP A 338 -6.81 -9.55 -0.16
N ARG A 339 -6.75 -10.51 -1.07
CA ARG A 339 -6.99 -11.95 -0.82
C ARG A 339 -5.78 -12.82 -1.17
N ALA A 340 -4.56 -12.29 -1.08
CA ALA A 340 -3.37 -13.09 -1.32
C ALA A 340 -3.23 -14.20 -0.25
N SER A 341 -3.45 -15.44 -0.66
CA SER A 341 -3.47 -16.61 0.23
C SER A 341 -2.06 -17.16 0.46
N LEU A 342 -1.85 -17.79 1.61
CA LEU A 342 -0.61 -18.54 1.91
C LEU A 342 -0.28 -19.60 0.84
N SER A 343 -1.30 -20.22 0.24
CA SER A 343 -1.12 -21.25 -0.81
C SER A 343 -0.40 -20.74 -2.04
N GLU A 344 -0.47 -19.42 -2.30
CA GLU A 344 0.14 -18.80 -3.48
C GLU A 344 1.60 -18.41 -3.25
N VAL A 345 2.11 -18.42 -2.01
CA VAL A 345 3.47 -17.97 -1.69
C VAL A 345 4.52 -18.87 -2.35
N ILE A 346 4.50 -20.18 -2.08
CA ILE A 346 5.46 -21.12 -2.69
C ILE A 346 5.49 -21.02 -4.23
N PRO A 347 4.36 -21.15 -4.95
CA PRO A 347 4.37 -21.09 -6.42
C PRO A 347 4.83 -19.73 -6.95
N ARG A 348 4.51 -18.62 -6.27
CA ARG A 348 4.97 -17.28 -6.64
C ARG A 348 6.48 -17.14 -6.59
N TRP A 349 7.14 -17.67 -5.56
CA TRP A 349 8.60 -17.64 -5.48
C TRP A 349 9.29 -18.60 -6.44
N LEU A 350 8.63 -19.71 -6.81
CA LEU A 350 9.11 -20.64 -7.83
C LEU A 350 8.95 -20.07 -9.24
N SER A 351 7.91 -19.26 -9.51
CA SER A 351 7.72 -18.65 -10.84
C SER A 351 8.80 -17.60 -11.17
N ILE A 352 9.33 -16.90 -10.16
CA ILE A 352 10.49 -16.00 -10.32
C ILE A 352 11.71 -16.79 -10.80
N GLN A 353 12.00 -17.92 -10.15
CA GLN A 353 13.08 -18.82 -10.51
C GLN A 353 12.91 -19.35 -11.94
N ALA A 354 11.71 -19.85 -12.27
CA ALA A 354 11.41 -20.37 -13.60
C ALA A 354 11.54 -19.31 -14.70
N SER A 355 11.18 -18.05 -14.40
CA SER A 355 11.34 -16.93 -15.33
C SER A 355 12.82 -16.65 -15.63
N TRP A 356 13.69 -16.69 -14.61
CA TRP A 356 15.12 -16.53 -14.80
C TRP A 356 15.77 -17.73 -15.49
N ASP A 357 15.36 -18.96 -15.14
CA ASP A 357 15.83 -20.18 -15.81
C ASP A 357 15.48 -20.17 -17.31
N ALA A 358 14.29 -19.65 -17.67
CA ALA A 358 13.89 -19.48 -19.06
C ALA A 358 14.74 -18.44 -19.80
N LEU A 359 15.11 -17.32 -19.15
CA LEU A 359 16.01 -16.32 -19.73
C LEU A 359 17.41 -16.90 -19.96
N GLU A 360 17.94 -17.61 -18.97
CA GLU A 360 19.25 -18.29 -19.04
C GLU A 360 19.27 -19.34 -20.15
N ALA A 361 18.25 -20.21 -20.22
CA ALA A 361 18.13 -21.24 -21.24
C ALA A 361 17.98 -20.67 -22.66
N ALA A 362 17.37 -19.49 -22.80
CA ALA A 362 17.27 -18.79 -24.08
C ALA A 362 18.60 -18.15 -24.52
N GLY A 363 19.64 -18.16 -23.69
CA GLY A 363 20.92 -17.50 -23.97
C GLY A 363 20.79 -15.98 -24.10
N GLN A 364 19.72 -15.40 -23.58
CA GLN A 364 19.51 -13.95 -23.57
C GLN A 364 20.37 -13.34 -22.46
N ASP A 365 21.01 -12.20 -22.75
CA ASP A 365 21.71 -11.39 -21.75
C ASP A 365 22.81 -12.17 -20.95
N PRO A 366 23.85 -12.70 -21.63
CA PRO A 366 24.84 -13.60 -21.03
C PRO A 366 25.73 -12.95 -19.95
N LEU A 367 25.61 -11.63 -19.76
CA LEU A 367 26.31 -10.88 -18.72
C LEU A 367 25.58 -10.95 -17.37
N ILE A 368 24.38 -11.50 -17.30
CA ILE A 368 23.65 -11.69 -16.04
C ILE A 368 24.28 -12.85 -15.26
N ASP A 369 24.67 -12.59 -14.00
CA ASP A 369 25.04 -13.65 -13.06
C ASP A 369 23.79 -14.35 -12.51
N TYR A 370 23.27 -15.31 -13.27
CA TYR A 370 22.11 -16.10 -12.86
C TYR A 370 22.38 -16.92 -11.58
N ALA A 371 23.62 -17.35 -11.35
CA ALA A 371 23.95 -18.11 -10.15
C ALA A 371 23.80 -17.24 -8.88
N GLU A 372 24.24 -15.98 -8.94
CA GLU A 372 24.02 -15.02 -7.87
C GLU A 372 22.52 -14.75 -7.65
N LEU A 373 21.74 -14.53 -8.70
CA LEU A 373 20.28 -14.31 -8.58
C LEU A 373 19.59 -15.47 -7.88
N LYS A 374 19.90 -16.71 -8.28
CA LYS A 374 19.35 -17.93 -7.67
C LYS A 374 19.73 -18.04 -6.19
N ARG A 375 20.96 -17.68 -5.83
CA ARG A 375 21.44 -17.66 -4.43
C ARG A 375 20.71 -16.61 -3.60
N LEU A 376 20.56 -15.38 -4.11
CA LEU A 376 19.84 -14.30 -3.42
C LEU A 376 18.37 -14.66 -3.18
N ARG A 377 17.69 -15.15 -4.22
CA ARG A 377 16.30 -15.62 -4.13
C ARG A 377 16.17 -16.76 -3.13
N LYS A 378 17.02 -17.79 -3.20
CA LYS A 378 16.99 -18.91 -2.26
C LYS A 378 17.15 -18.44 -0.82
N ARG A 379 18.14 -17.59 -0.54
CA ARG A 379 18.36 -17.03 0.80
C ARG A 379 17.13 -16.29 1.32
N ARG A 380 16.50 -15.46 0.48
CA ARG A 380 15.29 -14.72 0.86
C ARG A 380 14.07 -15.63 1.02
N PHE A 381 13.91 -16.60 0.14
CA PHE A 381 12.84 -17.59 0.20
C PHE A 381 12.90 -18.44 1.47
N ASP A 382 14.10 -18.91 1.85
CA ASP A 382 14.31 -19.70 3.07
C ASP A 382 14.02 -18.90 4.34
N LEU A 383 14.22 -17.57 4.31
CA LEU A 383 13.82 -16.69 5.40
C LEU A 383 12.32 -16.40 5.36
N GLN A 384 11.74 -16.16 4.18
CA GLN A 384 10.35 -15.76 4.03
C GLN A 384 9.37 -16.88 4.39
N THR A 385 9.73 -18.12 4.06
CA THR A 385 8.83 -19.26 4.16
C THR A 385 9.11 -20.12 5.39
N ASP A 386 8.04 -20.70 5.90
CA ASP A 386 8.01 -21.64 7.02
C ASP A 386 7.02 -22.76 6.71
N ASP A 387 6.99 -23.82 7.51
CA ASP A 387 6.27 -25.09 7.25
C ASP A 387 4.77 -24.87 6.92
N ILE A 388 4.16 -23.82 7.46
CA ILE A 388 2.78 -23.40 7.15
C ILE A 388 2.55 -23.09 5.66
N HIS A 389 3.53 -22.48 4.99
CA HIS A 389 3.43 -22.12 3.57
C HIS A 389 3.47 -23.37 2.69
N TYR A 390 4.30 -24.34 3.09
CA TYR A 390 4.38 -25.63 2.42
C TYR A 390 3.10 -26.44 2.61
N LEU A 391 2.52 -26.43 3.83
CA LEU A 391 1.21 -27.03 4.06
C LEU A 391 0.13 -26.33 3.22
N ALA A 392 0.07 -24.99 3.23
CA ALA A 392 -0.92 -24.24 2.47
C ALA A 392 -0.88 -24.59 0.97
N PHE A 393 0.32 -24.67 0.39
CA PHE A 393 0.51 -25.09 -1.00
C PHE A 393 0.13 -26.57 -1.20
N ALA A 394 0.50 -27.46 -0.28
CA ALA A 394 0.15 -28.88 -0.34
C ALA A 394 -1.34 -29.16 -0.15
N LEU A 395 -2.11 -28.24 0.44
CA LEU A 395 -3.57 -28.29 0.60
C LEU A 395 -4.34 -27.77 -0.62
N ASP A 396 -3.65 -27.23 -1.63
CA ASP A 396 -4.28 -26.83 -2.88
C ASP A 396 -4.65 -28.09 -3.70
N PRO A 397 -5.95 -28.30 -4.04
CA PRO A 397 -6.38 -29.44 -4.84
C PRO A 397 -5.66 -29.59 -6.18
N ALA A 398 -5.20 -28.51 -6.81
CA ALA A 398 -4.44 -28.56 -8.06
C ALA A 398 -3.14 -29.36 -7.91
N THR A 399 -2.51 -29.30 -6.73
CA THR A 399 -1.23 -29.98 -6.46
C THR A 399 -1.39 -31.49 -6.25
N THR A 400 -2.61 -32.01 -6.11
CA THR A 400 -2.88 -33.46 -6.02
C THR A 400 -2.79 -34.15 -7.39
N ASN A 401 -2.68 -33.39 -8.48
CA ASN A 401 -2.45 -33.97 -9.80
C ASN A 401 -1.02 -34.51 -9.90
N PRO A 402 -0.80 -35.79 -10.25
CA PRO A 402 0.56 -36.34 -10.41
C PRO A 402 1.44 -35.61 -11.43
N ARG A 403 0.83 -34.87 -12.37
CA ARG A 403 1.54 -34.05 -13.35
C ARG A 403 1.99 -32.69 -12.81
N HIS A 404 1.67 -32.35 -11.56
CA HIS A 404 2.01 -31.07 -10.96
C HIS A 404 3.51 -31.01 -10.59
N SER A 405 4.33 -30.48 -11.50
CA SER A 405 5.80 -30.50 -11.42
C SER A 405 6.39 -29.76 -10.21
N ALA A 406 5.67 -28.78 -9.65
CA ALA A 406 6.20 -27.97 -8.56
C ALA A 406 6.06 -28.62 -7.16
N LEU A 407 5.33 -29.72 -7.02
CA LEU A 407 5.19 -30.39 -5.72
C LEU A 407 6.28 -31.44 -5.54
N THR A 408 7.22 -31.17 -4.64
CA THR A 408 8.36 -32.07 -4.37
C THR A 408 8.18 -32.85 -3.07
N THR A 409 8.97 -33.91 -2.88
CA THR A 409 9.01 -34.68 -1.63
C THR A 409 9.35 -33.80 -0.43
N ASP A 410 10.23 -32.79 -0.60
CA ASP A 410 10.56 -31.87 0.48
C ASP A 410 9.36 -31.00 0.87
N ILE A 411 8.57 -30.51 -0.09
CA ILE A 411 7.35 -29.73 0.20
C ILE A 411 6.37 -30.57 1.03
N VAL A 412 6.15 -31.83 0.64
CA VAL A 412 5.24 -32.73 1.38
C VAL A 412 5.79 -33.02 2.78
N ARG A 413 7.10 -33.23 2.91
CA ARG A 413 7.77 -33.43 4.21
C ARG A 413 7.61 -32.20 5.13
N ARG A 414 7.79 -30.99 4.60
CA ARG A 414 7.60 -29.73 5.33
C ARG A 414 6.12 -29.55 5.74
N ALA A 415 5.17 -29.90 4.86
CA ALA A 415 3.75 -29.89 5.18
C ALA A 415 3.40 -30.85 6.33
N HIS A 416 3.96 -32.07 6.32
CA HIS A 416 3.78 -33.03 7.41
C HIS A 416 4.35 -32.51 8.73
N LYS A 417 5.55 -31.92 8.70
CA LYS A 417 6.19 -31.33 9.88
C LYS A 417 5.29 -30.26 10.53
N PHE A 418 4.63 -29.42 9.72
CA PHE A 418 3.67 -28.46 10.27
C PHE A 418 2.51 -29.15 10.98
N LEU A 419 1.91 -30.19 10.38
CA LEU A 419 0.79 -30.92 10.99
C LEU A 419 1.21 -31.57 12.30
N GLU A 420 2.40 -32.17 12.36
CA GLU A 420 2.94 -32.81 13.55
C GLU A 420 3.19 -31.81 14.69
N GLU A 421 3.68 -30.61 14.38
CA GLU A 421 3.99 -29.58 15.39
C GLU A 421 2.77 -28.80 15.89
N ASN A 422 1.65 -28.79 15.16
CA ASN A 422 0.51 -27.90 15.44
C ASN A 422 -0.83 -28.63 15.65
N ILE A 423 -0.85 -29.96 15.58
CA ILE A 423 -2.03 -30.78 15.89
C ILE A 423 -1.73 -31.63 17.12
N SER A 424 -2.74 -31.83 17.98
CA SER A 424 -2.60 -32.68 19.16
C SER A 424 -2.24 -34.12 18.75
N GLY A 425 -1.45 -34.82 19.57
CA GLY A 425 -1.02 -36.19 19.26
C GLY A 425 -2.19 -37.18 19.10
N GLU A 426 -3.30 -36.95 19.82
CA GLU A 426 -4.52 -37.76 19.72
C GLU A 426 -5.24 -37.57 18.37
N GLU A 427 -5.26 -36.35 17.83
CA GLU A 427 -5.92 -36.03 16.55
C GLU A 427 -5.01 -36.24 15.34
N TYR A 428 -3.69 -36.16 15.53
CA TYR A 428 -2.71 -36.19 14.44
C TYR A 428 -2.86 -37.43 13.55
N GLY A 429 -3.07 -38.61 14.12
CA GLY A 429 -3.24 -39.84 13.35
C GLY A 429 -4.45 -39.81 12.40
N LEU A 430 -5.54 -39.15 12.80
CA LEU A 430 -6.72 -38.95 11.94
C LEU A 430 -6.43 -37.91 10.85
N VAL A 431 -5.90 -36.75 11.23
CA VAL A 431 -5.55 -35.67 10.30
C VAL A 431 -4.55 -36.15 9.24
N PHE A 432 -3.55 -36.92 9.63
CA PHE A 432 -2.55 -37.47 8.72
C PHE A 432 -3.17 -38.44 7.72
N ARG A 433 -4.03 -39.34 8.16
CA ARG A 433 -4.76 -40.26 7.28
C ARG A 433 -5.64 -39.52 6.28
N GLU A 434 -6.39 -38.52 6.72
CA GLU A 434 -7.19 -37.68 5.82
C GLU A 434 -6.32 -36.89 4.85
N PHE A 435 -5.14 -36.43 5.28
CA PHE A 435 -4.16 -35.79 4.40
C PHE A 435 -3.70 -36.76 3.33
N CYS A 436 -3.33 -37.99 3.68
CA CYS A 436 -2.99 -39.02 2.70
C CYS A 436 -4.13 -39.29 1.70
N GLN A 437 -5.37 -39.41 2.17
CA GLN A 437 -6.54 -39.61 1.30
C GLN A 437 -6.75 -38.43 0.34
N PHE A 438 -6.64 -37.21 0.84
CA PHE A 438 -6.70 -36.01 0.01
C PHE A 438 -5.60 -35.99 -1.06
N ARG A 439 -4.36 -36.30 -0.67
CA ARG A 439 -3.20 -36.34 -1.56
C ARG A 439 -3.33 -37.44 -2.62
N ALA A 440 -3.88 -38.60 -2.26
CA ALA A 440 -4.11 -39.74 -3.15
C ALA A 440 -5.40 -39.63 -3.98
N ARG A 441 -6.26 -38.64 -3.68
CA ARG A 441 -7.62 -38.50 -4.23
C ARG A 441 -8.48 -39.74 -3.97
N GLU A 442 -8.51 -40.20 -2.74
CA GLU A 442 -9.20 -41.43 -2.32
C GLU A 442 -10.43 -41.17 -1.45
N GLY A 443 -11.33 -42.15 -1.40
CA GLY A 443 -12.55 -42.10 -0.59
C GLY A 443 -13.68 -41.28 -1.22
N SER A 444 -14.81 -41.22 -0.51
CA SER A 444 -16.03 -40.58 -1.01
C SER A 444 -15.93 -39.05 -1.05
N LEU A 445 -15.15 -38.45 -0.14
CA LEU A 445 -15.05 -36.99 0.01
C LEU A 445 -13.86 -36.37 -0.72
N PHE A 446 -12.74 -37.09 -0.85
CA PHE A 446 -11.56 -36.66 -1.60
C PHE A 446 -11.36 -37.38 -2.94
N GLY A 447 -12.27 -38.29 -3.32
CA GLY A 447 -12.21 -38.97 -4.60
C GLY A 447 -12.27 -38.02 -5.81
N PRO A 448 -12.01 -38.50 -7.04
CA PRO A 448 -11.99 -37.66 -8.25
C PRO A 448 -13.30 -36.90 -8.52
N GLY A 449 -14.43 -37.37 -7.98
CA GLY A 449 -15.74 -36.70 -8.08
C GLY A 449 -15.94 -35.53 -7.10
N SER A 450 -14.99 -35.28 -6.19
CA SER A 450 -15.10 -34.24 -5.17
C SER A 450 -15.25 -32.85 -5.77
N ARG A 451 -16.01 -31.98 -5.09
CA ARG A 451 -16.26 -30.61 -5.53
C ARG A 451 -14.97 -29.79 -5.61
N MET A 452 -13.96 -30.11 -4.81
CA MET A 452 -12.67 -29.39 -4.78
C MET A 452 -11.85 -29.50 -6.07
N TYR A 453 -12.13 -30.49 -6.93
CA TYR A 453 -11.46 -30.64 -8.22
C TYR A 453 -12.25 -30.05 -9.38
N LYS A 454 -13.46 -29.53 -9.11
CA LYS A 454 -14.29 -28.86 -10.12
C LYS A 454 -13.78 -27.44 -10.33
N ALA A 455 -14.06 -26.87 -11.50
CA ALA A 455 -13.76 -25.48 -11.76
C ALA A 455 -14.54 -24.58 -10.78
N ALA A 456 -13.92 -23.47 -10.39
CA ALA A 456 -14.59 -22.44 -9.61
C ALA A 456 -15.81 -21.92 -10.40
N PRO A 457 -16.94 -21.61 -9.72
CA PRO A 457 -18.05 -20.93 -10.36
C PRO A 457 -17.60 -19.62 -11.00
N GLU A 458 -18.32 -19.18 -12.04
CA GLU A 458 -18.08 -17.90 -12.70
C GLU A 458 -18.04 -16.76 -11.67
N ASN A 459 -17.05 -15.87 -11.78
CA ASN A 459 -16.78 -14.75 -10.86
C ASN A 459 -16.36 -15.14 -9.42
N THR A 460 -16.06 -16.41 -9.13
CA THR A 460 -15.48 -16.81 -7.84
C THR A 460 -13.96 -16.93 -7.96
N PRO A 461 -13.17 -16.14 -7.22
CA PRO A 461 -11.73 -16.31 -7.16
C PRO A 461 -11.34 -17.74 -6.78
N HIS A 462 -10.29 -18.28 -7.40
CA HIS A 462 -9.87 -19.68 -7.22
C HIS A 462 -9.58 -20.03 -5.74
N ASN A 463 -8.86 -19.16 -5.03
CA ASN A 463 -8.58 -19.29 -3.60
C ASN A 463 -9.86 -19.32 -2.73
N GLN A 464 -10.86 -18.50 -3.07
CA GLN A 464 -12.17 -18.50 -2.42
C GLN A 464 -12.89 -19.82 -2.63
N HIS A 465 -12.91 -20.33 -3.87
CA HIS A 465 -13.49 -21.63 -4.17
C HIS A 465 -12.83 -22.77 -3.38
N ILE A 466 -11.49 -22.80 -3.31
CA ILE A 466 -10.75 -23.80 -2.54
C ILE A 466 -11.11 -23.70 -1.06
N LEU A 467 -11.08 -22.50 -0.48
CA LEU A 467 -11.41 -22.29 0.93
C LEU A 467 -12.84 -22.75 1.25
N ASP A 468 -13.81 -22.45 0.38
CA ASP A 468 -15.20 -22.87 0.57
C ASP A 468 -15.36 -24.40 0.46
N CYS A 469 -14.58 -25.08 -0.38
CA CYS A 469 -14.54 -26.53 -0.40
C CYS A 469 -14.02 -27.11 0.93
N TRP A 470 -12.97 -26.53 1.51
CA TRP A 470 -12.48 -26.94 2.83
C TRP A 470 -13.48 -26.61 3.94
N ARG A 471 -14.20 -25.48 3.88
CA ARG A 471 -15.30 -25.17 4.81
C ARG A 471 -16.42 -26.21 4.71
N TYR A 472 -16.80 -26.61 3.50
CA TYR A 472 -17.78 -27.67 3.27
C TYR A 472 -17.32 -29.01 3.87
N LEU A 473 -16.09 -29.42 3.64
CA LEU A 473 -15.55 -30.64 4.24
C LEU A 473 -15.50 -30.58 5.76
N HIS A 474 -15.17 -29.42 6.33
CA HIS A 474 -15.22 -29.22 7.77
C HIS A 474 -16.65 -29.39 8.32
N SER A 475 -17.67 -28.95 7.59
CA SER A 475 -19.08 -29.19 7.97
C SER A 475 -19.48 -30.67 7.95
N MET A 476 -18.69 -31.52 7.29
CA MET A 476 -18.83 -32.97 7.26
C MET A 476 -17.93 -33.68 8.30
N ASN A 477 -17.43 -32.95 9.30
CA ASN A 477 -16.56 -33.44 10.38
C ASN A 477 -15.20 -34.00 9.92
N ILE A 478 -14.63 -33.45 8.86
CA ILE A 478 -13.26 -33.79 8.42
C ILE A 478 -12.24 -32.99 9.23
N SER A 479 -11.38 -33.69 9.97
CA SER A 479 -10.40 -33.09 10.89
C SER A 479 -9.33 -32.26 10.17
N LEU A 480 -8.81 -32.74 9.05
CA LEU A 480 -7.89 -32.01 8.17
C LEU A 480 -8.51 -30.71 7.70
N ALA A 481 -9.81 -30.69 7.44
CA ALA A 481 -10.50 -29.50 6.98
C ALA A 481 -10.58 -28.41 8.07
N ALA A 482 -10.50 -28.79 9.36
CA ALA A 482 -10.46 -27.85 10.48
C ALA A 482 -9.19 -27.00 10.45
N ILE A 483 -8.03 -27.61 10.17
CA ILE A 483 -6.76 -26.88 10.03
C ILE A 483 -6.65 -26.23 8.64
N ALA A 484 -7.11 -26.90 7.58
CA ALA A 484 -6.98 -26.40 6.22
C ALA A 484 -7.71 -25.07 6.01
N LYS A 485 -8.95 -24.93 6.52
CA LYS A 485 -9.70 -23.67 6.41
C LYS A 485 -9.02 -22.51 7.14
N ARG A 486 -8.29 -22.80 8.23
CA ARG A 486 -7.55 -21.79 9.03
C ARG A 486 -6.31 -21.33 8.29
N VAL A 487 -5.53 -22.28 7.76
CA VAL A 487 -4.31 -22.03 6.99
C VAL A 487 -4.63 -21.30 5.69
N LEU A 488 -5.60 -21.78 4.90
CA LEU A 488 -5.96 -21.17 3.62
C LEU A 488 -6.73 -19.86 3.78
N GLY A 489 -7.39 -19.69 4.93
CA GLY A 489 -8.05 -18.45 5.34
C GLY A 489 -7.12 -17.40 5.93
N ALA A 490 -5.82 -17.67 6.12
CA ALA A 490 -4.86 -16.70 6.60
C ALA A 490 -4.33 -15.79 5.48
N LEU A 491 -4.13 -14.51 5.80
CA LEU A 491 -3.57 -13.50 4.89
C LEU A 491 -2.04 -13.55 4.88
N ALA A 492 -1.43 -13.49 3.69
CA ALA A 492 0.02 -13.56 3.51
C ALA A 492 0.70 -12.19 3.31
N ASN A 493 0.04 -11.07 3.66
CA ASN A 493 0.59 -9.74 3.47
C ASN A 493 0.16 -8.75 4.56
N SER A 494 0.94 -7.67 4.72
CA SER A 494 0.65 -6.55 5.63
C SER A 494 0.03 -5.33 4.92
N VAL A 495 -0.41 -5.50 3.66
CA VAL A 495 -0.97 -4.41 2.82
C VAL A 495 -2.12 -3.63 3.47
N PRO A 496 -3.01 -4.24 4.28
CA PRO A 496 -3.99 -3.46 5.02
C PRO A 496 -3.38 -2.33 5.87
N SER A 497 -2.26 -2.59 6.54
CA SER A 497 -1.54 -1.58 7.32
C SER A 497 -0.84 -0.56 6.42
N GLU A 498 -0.27 -0.98 5.30
CA GLU A 498 0.33 -0.10 4.29
C GLU A 498 -0.65 0.96 3.76
N ARG A 499 -1.88 0.52 3.46
CA ARG A 499 -2.99 1.38 3.05
C ARG A 499 -3.41 2.32 4.16
N SER A 500 -3.35 1.86 5.42
CA SER A 500 -3.66 2.70 6.58
C SER A 500 -2.67 3.85 6.76
N PHE A 501 -1.37 3.62 6.57
CA PHE A 501 -0.37 4.67 6.62
C PHE A 501 -0.55 5.66 5.47
N SER A 502 -0.91 5.17 4.28
CA SER A 502 -1.20 6.01 3.12
C SER A 502 -2.43 6.89 3.35
N ALA A 503 -3.52 6.33 3.87
CA ALA A 503 -4.73 7.07 4.22
C ALA A 503 -4.46 8.08 5.34
N THR A 504 -3.67 7.70 6.35
CA THR A 504 -3.23 8.59 7.44
C THR A 504 -2.47 9.79 6.88
N ASN A 505 -1.49 9.56 6.00
CA ASN A 505 -0.69 10.62 5.37
C ASN A 505 -1.52 11.54 4.46
N TYR A 506 -2.59 11.02 3.86
CA TYR A 506 -3.53 11.82 3.08
C TYR A 506 -4.38 12.73 3.98
N LEU A 507 -4.89 12.19 5.08
CA LEU A 507 -5.76 12.91 6.02
C LEU A 507 -5.01 13.89 6.92
N HIS A 508 -3.80 13.54 7.32
CA HIS A 508 -2.95 14.34 8.20
C HIS A 508 -1.79 14.92 7.41
N ASN A 509 -1.85 16.23 7.14
CA ASN A 509 -0.76 16.92 6.45
C ASN A 509 -0.34 18.18 7.23
N ARG A 510 0.98 18.44 7.30
CA ARG A 510 1.55 19.52 8.13
C ARG A 510 1.04 20.93 7.77
N ILE A 511 0.50 21.10 6.56
CA ILE A 511 0.09 22.39 6.00
C ILE A 511 -1.39 22.69 6.31
N ARG A 512 -2.26 21.68 6.31
CA ARG A 512 -3.73 21.82 6.40
C ARG A 512 -4.25 21.58 7.81
N ASN A 513 -3.64 20.70 8.60
CA ASN A 513 -4.12 20.37 9.94
C ASN A 513 -3.00 19.98 10.93
N ARG A 514 -3.21 20.30 12.21
CA ARG A 514 -2.34 19.91 13.34
C ARG A 514 -3.12 18.93 14.22
N LEU A 515 -3.38 17.74 13.70
CA LEU A 515 -4.15 16.72 14.41
C LEU A 515 -3.25 15.94 15.36
N THR A 516 -3.78 15.57 16.52
CA THR A 516 -3.12 14.61 17.41
C THR A 516 -3.22 13.21 16.80
N VAL A 517 -2.34 12.28 17.21
CA VAL A 517 -2.40 10.87 16.77
C VAL A 517 -3.79 10.28 17.04
N ASN A 518 -4.42 10.59 18.17
CA ASN A 518 -5.77 10.13 18.50
C ASN A 518 -6.85 10.66 17.55
N SER A 519 -6.82 11.95 17.20
CA SER A 519 -7.80 12.52 16.26
C SER A 519 -7.57 11.98 14.84
N THR A 520 -6.32 11.82 14.43
CA THR A 520 -5.94 11.21 13.15
C THR A 520 -6.37 9.74 13.08
N ASN A 521 -6.21 8.98 14.17
CA ASN A 521 -6.66 7.58 14.28
C ASN A 521 -8.17 7.47 14.02
N LYS A 522 -8.99 8.29 14.69
CA LYS A 522 -10.45 8.30 14.52
C LYS A 522 -10.88 8.67 13.10
N LEU A 523 -10.24 9.69 12.51
CA LEU A 523 -10.54 10.11 11.14
C LEU A 523 -10.16 9.03 10.13
N THR A 524 -9.01 8.39 10.31
CA THR A 524 -8.55 7.27 9.47
C THR A 524 -9.49 6.09 9.56
N PHE A 525 -9.96 5.76 10.77
CA PHE A 525 -10.96 4.73 10.99
C PHE A 525 -12.24 4.98 10.19
N ILE A 526 -12.84 6.16 10.34
CA ILE A 526 -14.07 6.52 9.61
C ILE A 526 -13.81 6.50 8.10
N TYR A 527 -12.70 7.09 7.66
CA TYR A 527 -12.34 7.21 6.24
C TYR A 527 -12.21 5.83 5.58
N MET A 528 -11.43 4.93 6.17
CA MET A 528 -11.17 3.62 5.57
C MET A 528 -12.41 2.73 5.69
N ASN A 529 -12.98 2.63 6.89
CA ASN A 529 -14.03 1.64 7.15
C ASN A 529 -15.36 2.04 6.52
N SER A 530 -15.70 3.34 6.40
CA SER A 530 -16.89 3.76 5.64
C SER A 530 -16.86 3.33 4.18
N ARG A 531 -15.68 3.21 3.56
CA ARG A 531 -15.53 2.71 2.19
C ARG A 531 -15.64 1.19 2.13
N VAL A 532 -15.17 0.47 3.14
CA VAL A 532 -15.36 -0.99 3.22
C VAL A 532 -16.84 -1.31 3.44
N LEU A 533 -17.50 -0.64 4.39
CA LEU A 533 -18.92 -0.83 4.69
C LEU A 533 -19.81 -0.55 3.47
N ARG A 534 -19.59 0.58 2.77
CA ARG A 534 -20.32 0.88 1.53
C ARG A 534 -20.17 -0.19 0.47
N ARG A 535 -18.95 -0.74 0.31
CA ARG A 535 -18.71 -1.85 -0.65
C ARG A 535 -19.51 -3.09 -0.27
N LEU A 536 -19.57 -3.43 1.02
CA LEU A 536 -20.36 -4.56 1.51
C LEU A 536 -21.86 -4.34 1.32
N GLU A 537 -22.36 -3.13 1.55
CA GLU A 537 -23.76 -2.74 1.30
C GLU A 537 -24.09 -2.88 -0.18
N THR A 538 -23.29 -2.29 -1.07
CA THR A 538 -23.49 -2.40 -2.53
C THR A 538 -23.45 -3.85 -3.00
N ALA A 539 -22.54 -4.67 -2.48
CA ALA A 539 -22.44 -6.09 -2.82
C ALA A 539 -23.68 -6.89 -2.37
N ARG A 540 -24.32 -6.51 -1.27
CA ARG A 540 -25.59 -7.09 -0.80
C ARG A 540 -26.78 -6.66 -1.67
N GLU A 541 -26.81 -5.39 -2.07
CA GLU A 541 -27.92 -4.80 -2.83
C GLU A 541 -27.90 -5.16 -4.32
N THR A 542 -26.71 -5.32 -4.92
CA THR A 542 -26.54 -5.60 -6.35
C THR A 542 -25.59 -6.77 -6.64
N PRO A 543 -25.97 -8.02 -6.32
CA PRO A 543 -25.09 -9.18 -6.48
C PRO A 543 -24.60 -9.43 -7.91
N ARG A 544 -25.33 -8.96 -8.93
CA ARG A 544 -25.06 -9.21 -10.36
C ARG A 544 -24.16 -8.17 -11.04
N GLN A 545 -24.01 -6.95 -10.49
CA GLN A 545 -23.21 -5.88 -11.11
C GLN A 545 -21.75 -5.83 -10.62
N ALA A 546 -21.47 -6.37 -9.42
CA ALA A 546 -20.10 -6.53 -8.92
C ALA A 546 -19.21 -7.43 -9.81
N ALA A 547 -19.82 -8.22 -10.71
CA ALA A 547 -19.15 -9.14 -11.61
C ALA A 547 -18.52 -8.49 -12.86
N ASN A 548 -18.94 -7.28 -13.27
CA ASN A 548 -18.51 -6.63 -14.52
C ASN A 548 -17.79 -5.28 -14.31
N GLY A 549 -17.56 -4.85 -13.07
CA GLY A 549 -16.73 -3.68 -12.79
C GLY A 549 -15.26 -4.05 -12.87
N GLN A 550 -14.43 -3.27 -13.57
CA GLN A 550 -12.98 -3.33 -13.42
C GLN A 550 -12.66 -3.38 -11.92
N SER A 551 -11.97 -4.44 -11.50
CA SER A 551 -11.54 -4.56 -10.12
C SER A 551 -10.69 -3.33 -9.80
N TRP A 552 -11.05 -2.60 -8.73
CA TRP A 552 -10.20 -1.53 -8.18
C TRP A 552 -8.81 -2.05 -7.83
N GLU A 553 -8.63 -3.37 -7.69
CA GLU A 553 -7.35 -4.08 -7.54
C GLU A 553 -6.42 -3.90 -8.76
N SER A 554 -6.94 -3.41 -9.88
CA SER A 554 -6.24 -3.13 -11.14
C SER A 554 -6.40 -1.69 -11.63
N ALA A 555 -7.02 -0.81 -10.84
CA ALA A 555 -7.22 0.58 -11.21
C ALA A 555 -5.85 1.24 -11.44
N ASP A 556 -5.59 1.64 -12.69
CA ASP A 556 -4.40 2.38 -13.02
C ASP A 556 -4.39 3.74 -12.32
N LEU A 557 -3.22 4.38 -12.28
CA LEU A 557 -3.04 5.68 -11.66
C LEU A 557 -4.03 6.73 -12.23
N ASP A 558 -4.41 6.61 -13.50
CA ASP A 558 -5.39 7.47 -14.16
C ASP A 558 -6.81 7.27 -13.63
N THR A 559 -7.19 6.05 -13.26
CA THR A 559 -8.50 5.73 -12.67
C THR A 559 -8.57 6.22 -11.21
N LEU A 560 -7.46 6.12 -10.47
CA LEU A 560 -7.36 6.69 -9.12
C LEU A 560 -7.37 8.22 -9.14
N LEU A 561 -6.73 8.85 -10.12
CA LEU A 561 -6.77 10.30 -10.33
C LEU A 561 -8.14 10.78 -10.81
N LYS A 562 -8.82 10.03 -11.70
CA LYS A 562 -10.20 10.33 -12.11
C LYS A 562 -11.18 10.23 -10.94
N LEU A 563 -11.05 9.23 -10.07
CA LEU A 563 -11.83 9.17 -8.84
C LEU A 563 -11.54 10.35 -7.89
N GLU A 564 -10.28 10.80 -7.84
CA GLU A 564 -9.87 11.95 -7.04
C GLU A 564 -10.45 13.26 -7.63
N ASP A 565 -10.52 13.37 -8.95
CA ASP A 565 -11.14 14.48 -9.68
C ASP A 565 -12.68 14.45 -9.60
N ASP A 566 -13.32 13.29 -9.78
CA ASP A 566 -14.78 13.11 -9.64
C ASP A 566 -15.25 13.45 -8.21
N PHE A 567 -14.42 13.19 -7.20
CA PHE A 567 -14.69 13.55 -5.80
C PHE A 567 -14.44 15.04 -5.52
N GLN A 568 -13.52 15.70 -6.25
CA GLN A 568 -13.37 17.15 -6.21
C GLN A 568 -14.56 17.85 -6.90
N ASP A 569 -15.08 17.30 -7.99
CA ASP A 569 -16.26 17.84 -8.68
C ASP A 569 -17.55 17.71 -7.87
N CYS A 570 -17.69 16.65 -7.06
CA CYS A 570 -18.78 16.54 -6.07
C CYS A 570 -18.76 17.64 -4.99
N ILE A 571 -17.60 18.27 -4.73
CA ILE A 571 -17.47 19.40 -3.81
C ILE A 571 -17.82 20.72 -4.52
N VAL A 572 -17.63 20.81 -5.85
CA VAL A 572 -17.94 22.01 -6.64
C VAL A 572 -19.45 22.16 -6.89
N VAL A 573 -20.20 21.06 -7.05
CA VAL A 573 -21.66 21.12 -7.25
C VAL A 573 -22.41 21.60 -6.00
N ALA A 574 -21.82 21.47 -4.80
CA ALA A 574 -22.36 22.08 -3.57
C ALA A 574 -22.09 23.59 -3.45
N THR A 575 -21.35 24.18 -4.40
CA THR A 575 -21.08 25.63 -4.48
C THR A 575 -21.79 26.32 -5.65
N SER A 576 -22.69 25.62 -6.35
CA SER A 576 -23.58 26.22 -7.35
C SER A 576 -25.05 25.99 -7.01
N MET A 577 -25.51 26.58 -5.91
CA MET A 577 -26.86 27.11 -5.73
C MET A 577 -26.80 28.36 -4.85
#